data_AF-A0A2G1XG38-F1
#
_entry.id   AF-A0A2G1XG38-F1
#
_cell.length_a   1.000
_cell.length_b   1.000
_cell.length_c   1.000
_cell.angle_alpha   90.00
_cell.angle_beta   90.00
_cell.angle_gamma   90.00
#
_symmetry.space_group_name_H-M   'P 1'
#
loop_
_entity.id
_entity.type
_entity.pdbx_description
1 polymer ?
#
loop_
_entity_poly.entity_id
_entity_poly.type
_entity_poly.pdbx_seq_one_letter_code
_entity_poly.pdbx_strand_id
1 'polypeptide(L)'
;MRTTRTTALVLGLATVLACAAAPTASAAPDKRRGECSAGQLCVWPKAGFRGERATSELAGIEIESCVTLPAGTTAASFANRTGRPVTTYQSATCAETGEFATYPSGTWVPESPYVVRAYKVWES
;
A
#
# COMPACT_ATOMS: atom_id res chain seq x y z
N MET A 1 80.23 -17.75 -28.65
CA MET A 1 79.53 -17.51 -27.36
C MET A 1 79.17 -16.03 -27.28
N ARG A 2 77.90 -15.70 -27.49
CA ARG A 2 77.32 -14.37 -27.25
C ARG A 2 75.91 -14.62 -26.72
N THR A 3 75.71 -14.40 -25.42
CA THR A 3 74.41 -14.56 -24.77
C THR A 3 74.09 -13.23 -24.12
N THR A 4 73.15 -12.49 -24.69
CA THR A 4 72.65 -11.23 -24.12
C THR A 4 71.20 -11.43 -23.71
N ARG A 5 70.95 -11.09 -22.44
CA ARG A 5 69.70 -11.20 -21.68
C ARG A 5 68.64 -10.23 -22.19
N THR A 6 67.35 -10.56 -22.07
CA THR A 6 66.36 -9.62 -21.49
C THR A 6 65.12 -10.35 -20.99
N THR A 7 64.92 -10.34 -19.68
CA THR A 7 63.70 -10.76 -18.99
C THR A 7 62.73 -9.57 -19.00
N ALA A 8 61.52 -9.75 -19.51
CA ALA A 8 60.45 -8.76 -19.37
C ALA A 8 59.35 -9.31 -18.46
N LEU A 9 59.24 -8.70 -17.29
CA LEU A 9 58.20 -8.92 -16.28
C LEU A 9 56.98 -8.07 -16.66
N VAL A 10 55.81 -8.69 -16.86
CA VAL A 10 54.55 -7.94 -17.05
C VAL A 10 53.61 -8.31 -15.90
N LEU A 11 53.39 -7.34 -15.00
CA LEU A 11 52.34 -7.37 -13.98
C LEU A 11 51.00 -6.98 -14.64
N GLY A 12 50.02 -7.88 -14.57
CA GLY A 12 48.62 -7.60 -14.93
C GLY A 12 47.76 -7.50 -13.67
N LEU A 13 47.25 -6.30 -13.39
CA LEU A 13 46.31 -5.99 -12.31
C LEU A 13 44.99 -6.75 -12.50
N ALA A 14 44.57 -7.53 -11.49
CA ALA A 14 43.21 -8.05 -11.40
C ALA A 14 42.34 -7.04 -10.62
N THR A 15 41.36 -6.46 -11.30
CA THR A 15 40.36 -5.54 -10.75
C THR A 15 39.40 -6.28 -9.83
N VAL A 16 39.32 -5.84 -8.57
CA VAL A 16 38.36 -6.35 -7.58
C VAL A 16 36.99 -5.75 -7.87
N LEU A 17 36.04 -6.57 -8.31
CA LEU A 17 34.64 -6.18 -8.49
C LEU A 17 33.98 -6.09 -7.11
N ALA A 18 33.87 -4.87 -6.58
CA ALA A 18 33.12 -4.61 -5.36
C ALA A 18 31.61 -4.74 -5.65
N CYS A 19 31.02 -5.87 -5.24
CA CYS A 19 29.58 -6.03 -5.18
C CYS A 19 29.02 -5.00 -4.18
N ALA A 20 28.47 -3.91 -4.70
CA ALA A 20 27.67 -2.98 -3.92
C ALA A 20 26.43 -3.73 -3.40
N ALA A 21 26.43 -4.08 -2.11
CA ALA A 21 25.24 -4.51 -1.41
C ALA A 21 24.27 -3.32 -1.40
N ALA A 22 23.26 -3.37 -2.26
CA ALA A 22 22.11 -2.47 -2.15
C ALA A 22 21.50 -2.68 -0.76
N PRO A 23 21.16 -1.61 -0.01
CA PRO A 23 20.43 -1.78 1.23
C PRO A 23 19.07 -2.37 0.87
N THR A 24 18.86 -3.64 1.22
CA THR A 24 17.52 -4.20 1.35
C THR A 24 16.83 -3.39 2.44
N ALA A 25 16.06 -2.39 2.02
CA ALA A 25 15.11 -1.72 2.90
C ALA A 25 14.12 -2.79 3.38
N SER A 26 14.46 -3.43 4.49
CA SER A 26 13.49 -4.18 5.28
C SER A 26 12.46 -3.15 5.70
N ALA A 27 11.33 -3.11 4.98
CA ALA A 27 10.14 -2.42 5.43
C ALA A 27 9.80 -3.02 6.79
N ALA A 28 10.23 -2.34 7.86
CA ALA A 28 9.81 -2.65 9.21
C ALA A 28 8.28 -2.81 9.18
N PRO A 29 7.69 -3.73 9.96
CA PRO A 29 6.26 -3.86 9.99
C PRO A 29 5.67 -2.51 10.38
N ASP A 30 5.12 -1.83 9.37
CA ASP A 30 4.66 -0.46 9.44
C ASP A 30 3.76 -0.37 10.68
N LYS A 31 4.17 0.41 11.69
CA LYS A 31 3.44 0.49 12.97
C LYS A 31 1.96 0.83 12.75
N ARG A 32 1.64 1.44 11.61
CA ARG A 32 0.31 1.73 11.10
C ARG A 32 -0.58 0.53 10.84
N ARG A 33 -0.02 -0.68 10.64
CA ARG A 33 -0.84 -1.90 10.58
C ARG A 33 -1.61 -2.16 11.88
N GLY A 34 -1.10 -1.67 13.02
CA GLY A 34 -1.81 -1.69 14.31
C GLY A 34 -2.85 -0.58 14.48
N GLU A 35 -2.97 0.35 13.54
CA GLU A 35 -3.96 1.43 13.63
C GLU A 35 -5.37 0.95 13.25
N CYS A 36 -5.52 -0.03 12.36
CA CYS A 36 -6.84 -0.56 11.98
C CYS A 36 -7.11 -1.94 12.59
N SER A 37 -8.11 -2.01 13.48
CA SER A 37 -8.45 -3.23 14.22
C SER A 37 -9.33 -4.18 13.41
N ALA A 38 -9.39 -5.45 13.82
CA ALA A 38 -10.34 -6.39 13.25
C ALA A 38 -11.78 -5.89 13.44
N GLY A 39 -12.61 -6.06 12.42
CA GLY A 39 -13.98 -5.52 12.38
C GLY A 39 -14.09 -4.10 11.82
N GLN A 40 -12.98 -3.43 11.49
CA GLN A 40 -12.99 -2.04 11.03
C GLN A 40 -12.74 -1.88 9.54
N LEU A 41 -13.36 -0.87 8.95
CA LEU A 41 -12.85 -0.19 7.77
C LEU A 41 -12.18 1.10 8.23
N CYS A 42 -10.91 1.28 7.89
CA CYS A 42 -10.18 2.51 8.21
C CYS A 42 -9.80 3.25 6.94
N VAL A 43 -9.97 4.56 6.95
CA VAL A 43 -9.68 5.42 5.81
C VAL A 43 -8.81 6.60 6.22
N TRP A 44 -7.94 7.03 5.33
CA TRP A 44 -7.04 8.16 5.53
C TRP A 44 -7.09 9.11 4.32
N PRO A 45 -7.04 10.43 4.55
CA PRO A 45 -7.16 11.42 3.48
C PRO A 45 -5.92 11.49 2.58
N LYS A 46 -4.77 10.97 3.01
CA LYS A 46 -3.52 10.98 2.23
C LYS A 46 -3.01 9.55 1.99
N ALA A 47 -2.30 9.37 0.89
CA ALA A 47 -1.58 8.14 0.60
C ALA A 47 -0.55 7.79 1.70
N GLY A 48 -0.26 6.49 1.83
CA GLY A 48 0.62 5.92 2.84
C GLY A 48 0.00 5.92 4.25
N PHE A 49 -1.33 5.88 4.35
CA PHE A 49 -2.08 5.86 5.62
C PHE A 49 -1.80 7.10 6.49
N ARG A 50 -1.86 8.30 5.88
CA ARG A 50 -1.48 9.56 6.55
C ARG A 50 -2.68 10.50 6.75
N GLY A 51 -2.58 11.32 7.79
CA GLY A 51 -3.62 12.26 8.20
C GLY A 51 -4.50 11.70 9.31
N GLU A 52 -5.54 12.46 9.67
CA GLU A 52 -6.54 11.99 10.62
C GLU A 52 -7.31 10.81 10.03
N ARG A 53 -7.37 9.72 10.78
CA ARG A 53 -8.02 8.48 10.36
C ARG A 53 -9.49 8.55 10.71
N ALA A 54 -10.36 8.21 9.75
CA ALA A 54 -11.74 7.87 10.06
C ALA A 54 -11.91 6.35 10.09
N THR A 55 -12.76 5.88 11.00
CA THR A 55 -13.01 4.46 11.25
C THR A 55 -14.50 4.19 11.21
N SER A 56 -14.87 3.14 10.50
CA SER A 56 -16.21 2.57 10.50
C SER A 56 -16.16 1.15 11.07
N GLU A 57 -16.90 0.92 12.15
CA GLU A 57 -17.05 -0.40 12.78
C GLU A 57 -18.09 -1.23 12.03
N LEU A 58 -17.80 -2.49 11.71
CA LEU A 58 -18.75 -3.38 11.04
C LEU A 58 -20.10 -3.44 11.76
N ALA A 59 -20.09 -3.46 13.09
CA ALA A 59 -21.31 -3.51 13.90
C ALA A 59 -22.24 -2.30 13.70
N GLY A 60 -21.73 -1.17 13.20
CA GLY A 60 -22.50 0.04 12.90
C GLY A 60 -22.75 0.27 11.41
N ILE A 61 -22.33 -0.65 10.54
CA ILE A 61 -22.50 -0.54 9.08
C ILE A 61 -23.68 -1.41 8.66
N GLU A 62 -24.63 -0.80 7.95
CA GLU A 62 -25.65 -1.55 7.23
C GLU A 62 -25.01 -2.26 6.02
N ILE A 63 -25.15 -3.58 5.98
CA ILE A 63 -24.61 -4.44 4.92
C ILE A 63 -25.34 -4.16 3.60
N GLU A 64 -24.60 -4.20 2.49
CA GLU A 64 -25.07 -3.92 1.12
C GLU A 64 -25.66 -2.52 0.89
N SER A 65 -25.60 -1.64 1.89
CA SER A 65 -26.01 -0.25 1.84
C SER A 65 -24.84 0.67 1.48
N CYS A 66 -25.13 1.77 0.78
CA CYS A 66 -24.11 2.77 0.44
C CYS A 66 -23.82 3.64 1.67
N VAL A 67 -22.57 3.65 2.12
CA VAL A 67 -22.15 4.53 3.21
C VAL A 67 -21.25 5.62 2.65
N THR A 68 -21.77 6.85 2.66
CA THR A 68 -21.00 8.05 2.30
C THR A 68 -20.03 8.41 3.43
N LEU A 69 -18.79 8.78 3.07
CA LEU A 69 -17.87 9.33 4.05
C LEU A 69 -18.39 10.67 4.58
N PRO A 70 -18.05 11.06 5.83
CA PRO A 70 -18.49 12.35 6.36
C PRO A 70 -18.15 13.51 5.43
N ALA A 71 -19.01 14.53 5.37
CA ALA A 71 -18.80 15.68 4.49
C ALA A 71 -17.42 16.32 4.73
N GLY A 72 -16.70 16.60 3.65
CA GLY A 72 -15.32 17.11 3.72
C GLY A 72 -14.25 16.04 3.97
N THR A 73 -14.65 14.79 4.23
CA THR A 73 -13.73 13.64 4.30
C THR A 73 -13.67 12.94 2.96
N THR A 74 -12.46 12.63 2.52
CA THR A 74 -12.20 11.72 1.41
C THR A 74 -11.07 10.78 1.81
N ALA A 75 -10.92 9.67 1.09
CA ALA A 75 -9.79 8.77 1.32
C ALA A 75 -8.91 8.62 0.08
N ALA A 76 -7.61 8.73 0.29
CA ALA A 76 -6.57 8.38 -0.68
C ALA A 76 -5.85 7.08 -0.31
N SER A 77 -6.05 6.55 0.90
CA SER A 77 -5.61 5.22 1.32
C SER A 77 -6.57 4.64 2.35
N PHE A 78 -6.62 3.31 2.44
CA PHE A 78 -7.53 2.62 3.35
C PHE A 78 -7.09 1.20 3.67
N ALA A 79 -7.68 0.63 4.73
CA ALA A 79 -7.48 -0.74 5.14
C ALA A 79 -8.83 -1.40 5.40
N ASN A 80 -9.10 -2.51 4.70
CA ASN A 80 -10.27 -3.32 4.94
C ASN A 80 -9.95 -4.42 5.96
N ARG A 81 -10.34 -4.22 7.21
CA ARG A 81 -10.21 -5.21 8.29
C ARG A 81 -11.58 -5.71 8.78
N THR A 82 -12.64 -5.46 8.01
CA THR A 82 -14.03 -5.74 8.41
C THR A 82 -14.33 -7.23 8.53
N GLY A 83 -13.52 -8.11 7.93
CA GLY A 83 -13.89 -9.54 7.78
C GLY A 83 -14.74 -9.80 6.54
N ARG A 84 -15.06 -8.77 5.74
CA ARG A 84 -15.95 -8.83 4.58
C ARG A 84 -15.35 -8.14 3.36
N PRO A 85 -15.80 -8.45 2.13
CA PRO A 85 -15.46 -7.65 0.96
C PRO A 85 -16.01 -6.23 1.10
N VAL A 86 -15.24 -5.25 0.65
CA VAL A 86 -15.65 -3.84 0.63
C VAL A 86 -15.45 -3.27 -0.76
N THR A 87 -16.49 -2.67 -1.33
CA THR A 87 -16.35 -1.84 -2.54
C THR A 87 -16.16 -0.40 -2.15
N THR A 88 -15.13 0.25 -2.68
CA THR A 88 -14.94 1.70 -2.57
C THR A 88 -15.38 2.39 -3.86
N TYR A 89 -15.89 3.60 -3.74
CA TYR A 89 -16.43 4.36 -4.87
C TYR A 89 -15.81 5.75 -4.93
N GLN A 90 -15.53 6.20 -6.15
CA GLN A 90 -15.23 7.60 -6.44
C GLN A 90 -16.46 8.48 -6.22
N SER A 91 -17.67 7.96 -6.47
CA SER A 91 -18.92 8.65 -6.19
C SER A 91 -19.24 8.67 -4.69
N ALA A 92 -19.85 9.77 -4.21
CA ALA A 92 -20.36 9.88 -2.84
C ALA A 92 -21.67 9.11 -2.61
N THR A 93 -22.34 8.67 -3.69
CA THR A 93 -23.62 7.95 -3.66
C THR A 93 -23.52 6.51 -4.17
N CYS A 94 -22.29 5.97 -4.22
CA CYS A 94 -22.00 4.65 -4.77
C CYS A 94 -22.47 4.44 -6.23
N ALA A 95 -22.53 5.52 -7.00
CA ALA A 95 -22.86 5.45 -8.43
C ALA A 95 -21.76 4.72 -9.22
N GLU A 96 -22.18 3.80 -10.09
CA GLU A 96 -21.30 2.94 -10.89
C GLU A 96 -20.86 3.57 -12.23
N THR A 97 -21.31 4.80 -12.51
CA THR A 97 -20.83 5.58 -13.66
C THR A 97 -19.43 6.16 -13.44
N GLY A 98 -18.97 6.24 -12.19
CA GLY A 98 -17.60 6.61 -11.84
C GLY A 98 -16.77 5.39 -11.45
N GLU A 99 -15.50 5.61 -11.07
CA GLU A 99 -14.62 4.51 -10.70
C GLU A 99 -15.04 3.83 -9.38
N PHE A 100 -14.98 2.50 -9.34
CA PHE A 100 -15.17 1.70 -8.14
C PHE A 100 -14.41 0.38 -8.23
N ALA A 101 -14.08 -0.20 -7.08
CA ALA A 101 -13.39 -1.48 -7.00
C ALA A 101 -13.69 -2.19 -5.68
N THR A 102 -13.74 -3.51 -5.73
CA THR A 102 -14.01 -4.38 -4.57
C THR A 102 -12.72 -4.98 -4.05
N TYR A 103 -12.53 -4.89 -2.74
CA TYR A 103 -11.34 -5.34 -2.04
C TYR A 103 -11.69 -6.39 -0.99
N PRO A 104 -11.02 -7.55 -0.97
CA PRO A 104 -11.26 -8.56 0.05
C PRO A 104 -10.83 -8.06 1.44
N SER A 105 -11.33 -8.71 2.48
CA SER A 105 -10.86 -8.48 3.84
C SER A 105 -9.36 -8.75 3.98
N GLY A 106 -8.70 -7.99 4.85
CA GLY A 106 -7.25 -8.04 5.06
C GLY A 106 -6.46 -7.13 4.11
N THR A 107 -7.10 -6.49 3.13
CA THR A 107 -6.43 -5.63 2.16
C THR A 107 -5.96 -4.32 2.81
N TRP A 108 -4.73 -3.92 2.48
CA TRP A 108 -4.17 -2.60 2.77
C TRP A 108 -3.85 -1.89 1.47
N VAL A 109 -4.50 -0.76 1.22
CA VAL A 109 -4.34 0.02 -0.01
C VAL A 109 -3.63 1.33 0.33
N PRO A 110 -2.29 1.40 0.17
CA PRO A 110 -1.51 2.58 0.53
C PRO A 110 -1.78 3.76 -0.39
N GLU A 111 -2.27 3.52 -1.60
CA GLU A 111 -2.69 4.55 -2.55
C GLU A 111 -3.84 4.00 -3.38
N SER A 112 -5.01 4.64 -3.25
CA SER A 112 -6.20 4.30 -4.03
C SER A 112 -6.08 4.90 -5.44
N PRO A 113 -6.47 4.17 -6.50
CA PRO A 113 -6.43 4.71 -7.88
C PRO A 113 -7.38 5.90 -8.09
N TYR A 114 -8.32 6.12 -7.16
CA TYR A 114 -9.23 7.25 -7.15
C TYR A 114 -9.50 7.71 -5.71
N VAL A 115 -9.93 8.96 -5.56
CA VAL A 115 -10.37 9.51 -4.28
C VAL A 115 -11.68 8.85 -3.88
N VAL A 116 -11.65 8.09 -2.78
CA VAL A 116 -12.82 7.39 -2.25
C VAL A 116 -13.72 8.39 -1.52
N ARG A 117 -15.02 8.34 -1.83
CA ARG A 117 -16.05 9.19 -1.22
C ARG A 117 -17.17 8.40 -0.55
N ALA A 118 -17.36 7.14 -0.95
CA ALA A 118 -18.30 6.22 -0.32
C ALA A 118 -17.76 4.79 -0.40
N TYR A 119 -18.37 3.90 0.39
CA TYR A 119 -18.10 2.48 0.35
C TYR A 119 -19.38 1.66 0.58
N LYS A 120 -19.32 0.38 0.23
CA LYS A 120 -20.33 -0.63 0.53
C LYS A 120 -19.65 -1.88 1.08
N VAL A 121 -20.18 -2.42 2.18
CA VAL A 121 -19.70 -3.68 2.77
C VAL A 121 -20.62 -4.80 2.35
N TRP A 122 -20.06 -5.90 1.83
CA TRP A 122 -20.83 -7.03 1.33
C TRP A 122 -20.95 -8.15 2.34
N GLU A 123 -21.81 -9.12 2.03
CA GLU A 123 -21.83 -10.43 2.67
C GLU A 123 -20.51 -11.18 2.50
N SER A 124 -20.27 -12.09 3.44
CA SER A 124 -19.06 -12.93 3.52
C SER A 124 -19.29 -14.27 2.86
#